data_AF-A0A1F7KZD3-F1
#
_entry.id   AF-A0A1F7KZD3-F1
#
_cell.length_a   1.000
_cell.length_b   1.000
_cell.length_c   1.000
_cell.angle_alpha   90.00
_cell.angle_beta   90.00
_cell.angle_gamma   90.00
#
_symmetry.space_group_name_H-M   'P 1'
#
loop_
_entity.id
_entity.type
_entity.pdbx_description
1 polymer ?
#
loop_
_entity_poly.entity_id
_entity_poly.type
_entity_poly.pdbx_seq_one_letter_code
_entity_poly.pdbx_strand_id
1 'polypeptide(L)'
;MKSQLLAQTVNVGGTSIRGPLQGINNIGDIINKLLPFIMTFAGVILFFILIWGGYDFMMSQGSAEKMKSGKAKITAGIVGFFLLVASYLITRLISGIFNIGQGIL
;
A
#
# COMPACT_ATOMS: atom_id res chain seq x y z
N MET A 1 26.53 -6.96 -10.66
CA MET A 1 26.42 -8.34 -10.11
C MET A 1 25.00 -8.53 -9.60
N LYS A 2 24.24 -9.47 -10.16
CA LYS A 2 22.83 -9.71 -9.80
C LYS A 2 22.82 -10.49 -8.48
N SER A 3 22.69 -9.79 -7.36
CA SER A 3 22.62 -10.38 -6.03
C SER A 3 21.32 -11.16 -5.86
N GLN A 4 21.32 -12.40 -6.33
CA GLN A 4 20.23 -13.38 -6.15
C GLN A 4 20.32 -13.90 -4.71
N LEU A 5 19.69 -13.19 -3.77
CA LEU A 5 19.72 -13.57 -2.35
C LEU A 5 18.84 -14.80 -2.03
N LEU A 6 18.14 -15.33 -3.04
CA LEU A 6 17.38 -16.58 -2.99
C LEU A 6 17.68 -17.34 -4.31
N ALA A 7 18.45 -18.44 -4.23
CA ALA A 7 18.82 -19.24 -5.40
C ALA A 7 17.60 -19.97 -5.98
N GLN A 8 16.88 -19.30 -6.88
CA GLN A 8 15.64 -19.81 -7.43
C GLN A 8 15.82 -20.61 -8.73
N THR A 9 17.00 -20.56 -9.34
CA THR A 9 17.31 -21.33 -10.53
C THR A 9 18.65 -22.00 -10.37
N VAL A 10 18.64 -23.32 -10.30
CA VAL A 10 19.85 -24.15 -10.35
C VAL A 10 19.89 -24.81 -11.72
N ASN A 11 20.98 -24.63 -12.45
CA ASN A 11 21.15 -25.15 -13.80
C ASN A 11 22.02 -26.41 -13.71
N VAL A 12 21.44 -27.59 -13.94
CA VAL A 12 22.14 -28.88 -13.88
C VAL A 12 22.01 -29.54 -15.25
N GLY A 13 23.12 -29.69 -15.98
CA GLY A 13 23.13 -30.42 -17.24
C GLY A 13 22.20 -29.86 -18.34
N GLY A 14 21.96 -28.55 -18.36
CA GLY A 14 21.13 -27.89 -19.37
C GLY A 14 19.65 -27.77 -19.04
N THR A 15 19.17 -28.37 -17.92
CA THR A 15 17.84 -28.12 -17.39
C THR A 15 17.88 -27.12 -16.24
N SER A 16 17.10 -26.05 -16.38
CA SER A 16 16.95 -25.02 -15.36
C SER A 16 15.80 -25.41 -14.42
N ILE A 17 16.11 -25.88 -13.22
CA ILE A 17 15.11 -26.15 -12.19
C ILE A 17 14.77 -24.82 -11.51
N ARG A 18 13.55 -24.34 -11.73
CA ARG A 18 13.05 -23.08 -11.18
C ARG A 18 12.16 -23.34 -9.96
N GLY A 19 12.55 -22.79 -8.82
CA GLY A 19 11.78 -22.87 -7.58
C GLY A 19 10.42 -22.17 -7.67
N PRO A 20 9.48 -22.50 -6.77
CA PRO A 20 8.08 -22.07 -6.84
C PRO A 20 7.85 -20.56 -6.65
N LEU A 21 8.83 -19.82 -6.13
CA LEU A 21 8.64 -18.43 -5.69
C LEU A 21 8.82 -17.39 -6.81
N GLN A 22 8.21 -17.58 -7.97
CA GLN A 22 8.56 -16.83 -9.19
C GLN A 22 8.24 -15.33 -9.09
N GLY A 23 9.20 -14.49 -9.46
CA GLY A 23 9.03 -13.03 -9.54
C GLY A 23 9.43 -12.26 -8.27
N ILE A 24 10.13 -12.89 -7.33
CA ILE A 24 10.66 -12.25 -6.13
C ILE A 24 12.17 -12.46 -6.09
N ASN A 25 12.94 -11.48 -6.56
CA ASN A 25 14.41 -11.53 -6.61
C ASN A 25 15.05 -10.61 -5.56
N ASN A 26 14.30 -9.62 -5.05
CA ASN A 26 14.74 -8.69 -4.02
C ASN A 26 13.57 -8.34 -3.06
N ILE A 27 13.89 -7.62 -1.98
CA ILE A 27 12.87 -7.17 -1.00
C ILE A 27 11.87 -6.19 -1.65
N GLY A 28 12.31 -5.44 -2.66
CA GLY A 28 11.45 -4.51 -3.39
C GLY A 28 10.34 -5.21 -4.17
N ASP A 29 10.59 -6.38 -4.76
CA ASP A 29 9.60 -7.19 -5.47
C ASP A 29 8.47 -7.66 -4.54
N ILE A 30 8.79 -7.93 -3.26
CA ILE A 30 7.80 -8.25 -2.23
C ILE A 30 6.90 -7.05 -1.99
N ILE A 31 7.50 -5.88 -1.81
CA ILE A 31 6.80 -4.61 -1.59
C ILE A 31 5.90 -4.28 -2.80
N ASN A 32 6.40 -4.48 -4.02
CA ASN A 32 5.66 -4.23 -5.27
C ASN A 32 4.42 -5.10 -5.40
N LYS A 33 4.51 -6.36 -4.97
CA LYS A 33 3.38 -7.28 -4.98
C LYS A 33 2.36 -6.96 -3.89
N LEU A 34 2.81 -6.42 -2.76
CA LEU A 34 1.96 -6.09 -1.61
C LEU A 34 1.28 -4.72 -1.75
N LEU A 35 1.91 -3.76 -2.42
CA LEU A 35 1.38 -2.41 -2.60
C LEU A 35 -0.05 -2.34 -3.18
N PRO A 36 -0.38 -3.01 -4.31
CA PRO A 36 -1.73 -2.95 -4.87
C PRO A 36 -2.77 -3.55 -3.92
N PHE A 37 -2.38 -4.56 -3.14
CA PHE A 37 -3.22 -5.12 -2.08
C PHE A 37 -3.48 -4.08 -0.99
N ILE A 38 -2.44 -3.48 -0.43
CA ILE A 38 -2.57 -2.44 0.62
C ILE A 38 -3.39 -1.26 0.13
N MET A 39 -3.17 -0.77 -1.10
CA MET A 39 -3.96 0.30 -1.71
C MET A 39 -5.46 -0.02 -1.78
N THR A 40 -5.79 -1.25 -2.21
CA THR A 40 -7.19 -1.71 -2.29
C THR A 40 -7.81 -1.76 -0.90
N PHE A 41 -7.11 -2.33 0.08
CA PHE A 41 -7.58 -2.39 1.46
C PHE A 41 -7.72 -1.00 2.08
N ALA A 42 -6.80 -0.08 1.81
CA ALA A 42 -6.87 1.30 2.30
C ALA A 42 -8.13 2.01 1.81
N GLY A 43 -8.50 1.83 0.54
CA GLY A 43 -9.75 2.37 -0.01
C GLY A 43 -11.00 1.80 0.67
N VAL A 44 -11.02 0.48 0.92
CA VAL A 44 -12.13 -0.18 1.62
C VAL A 44 -12.22 0.29 3.08
N ILE A 45 -11.10 0.39 3.78
CA ILE A 45 -11.04 0.87 5.17
C ILE A 45 -11.53 2.33 5.25
N LEU A 46 -11.08 3.19 4.34
CA LEU A 46 -11.56 4.57 4.27
C LEU A 46 -13.09 4.61 4.13
N PHE A 47 -13.66 3.79 3.26
CA PHE A 47 -15.10 3.72 3.07
C PHE A 47 -15.84 3.39 4.38
N PHE A 48 -15.38 2.38 5.13
CA PHE A 48 -15.97 2.05 6.42
C PHE A 48 -15.82 3.16 7.47
N ILE A 49 -14.66 3.83 7.52
CA ILE A 49 -14.44 4.96 8.43
C ILE A 49 -15.39 6.12 8.11
N LEU A 50 -15.64 6.41 6.83
CA LEU A 50 -16.58 7.44 6.42
C LEU A 50 -18.01 7.11 6.82
N ILE A 51 -18.44 5.85 6.66
CA ILE A 51 -19.77 5.40 7.08
C ILE A 51 -19.93 5.52 8.61
N TRP A 52 -18.99 4.98 9.39
CA TRP A 52 -19.08 5.02 10.85
C TRP A 52 -18.91 6.42 11.42
N GLY A 53 -17.95 7.20 10.91
CA GLY A 53 -17.76 8.59 11.31
C GLY A 53 -18.95 9.46 10.93
N GLY A 54 -19.55 9.22 9.76
CA GLY A 54 -20.77 9.88 9.31
C GLY A 54 -21.98 9.53 10.16
N TYR A 55 -22.14 8.24 10.50
CA TYR A 55 -23.20 7.78 11.39
C TYR A 55 -23.09 8.43 12.79
N ASP A 56 -21.90 8.43 13.39
CA ASP A 56 -21.68 9.09 14.69
C ASP A 56 -21.96 10.59 14.63
N PHE A 57 -21.57 11.25 13.53
CA PHE A 57 -21.83 12.66 13.30
C PHE A 57 -23.34 12.96 13.18
N MET A 58 -24.09 12.13 12.45
CA MET A 58 -25.56 12.28 12.30
C MET A 58 -26.30 11.97 13.60
N MET A 59 -25.88 10.95 14.35
CA MET A 59 -26.52 10.52 15.61
C MET A 59 -26.12 11.39 16.82
N SER A 60 -25.39 12.48 16.59
CA SER A 60 -24.87 13.33 17.67
C SER A 60 -25.96 14.09 18.45
N GLN A 61 -27.20 14.18 17.95
CA GLN A 61 -28.36 14.77 18.65
C GLN A 61 -28.09 16.14 19.33
N GLY A 62 -27.14 16.93 18.82
CA GLY A 62 -26.75 18.22 19.41
C GLY A 62 -25.67 18.16 20.51
N SER A 63 -25.20 16.98 20.90
CA SER A 63 -24.03 16.83 21.79
C SER A 63 -22.76 17.24 21.04
N ALA A 64 -22.13 18.33 21.48
CA ALA A 64 -20.90 18.86 20.90
C ALA A 64 -19.76 17.81 20.90
N GLU A 65 -19.74 16.92 21.88
CA GLU A 65 -18.71 15.90 22.05
C GLU A 65 -18.81 14.81 20.97
N LYS A 66 -20.02 14.28 20.73
CA LYS A 66 -20.25 13.29 19.66
C LYS A 66 -20.01 13.88 18.28
N MET A 67 -20.41 15.14 18.09
CA MET A 67 -20.20 15.85 16.84
C MET A 67 -18.71 16.02 16.53
N LYS A 68 -17.91 16.38 17.55
CA LYS A 68 -16.46 16.53 17.42
C LYS A 68 -15.78 15.20 17.15
N SER A 69 -16.22 14.13 17.83
CA SER A 69 -15.69 12.77 17.63
C SER A 69 -15.95 12.25 16.21
N GLY A 70 -17.19 12.36 15.70
CA GLY A 70 -17.54 11.96 14.34
C GLY A 70 -16.71 12.69 13.28
N LYS A 71 -16.57 14.02 13.40
CA LYS A 71 -15.70 14.83 12.53
C LYS A 71 -14.24 14.38 12.61
N ALA A 72 -13.73 14.15 13.82
CA ALA A 72 -12.34 13.72 14.01
C ALA A 72 -12.06 12.37 13.33
N LYS A 73 -12.99 11.40 13.42
CA LYS A 73 -12.87 10.11 12.73
C LYS A 73 -12.83 10.27 11.21
N ILE A 74 -13.73 11.06 10.65
CA ILE A 74 -13.76 11.35 9.20
C ILE A 74 -12.46 12.01 8.76
N THR A 75 -12.02 13.06 9.44
CA THR A 75 -10.78 13.77 9.11
C THR A 75 -9.56 12.86 9.22
N ALA A 76 -9.46 12.05 10.26
CA ALA A 76 -8.37 11.09 10.43
C ALA A 76 -8.33 10.06 9.29
N GLY A 77 -9.50 9.53 8.88
CA GLY A 77 -9.60 8.61 7.74
C GLY A 77 -9.14 9.25 6.43
N ILE A 78 -9.64 10.46 6.14
CA ILE A 78 -9.29 11.20 4.91
C ILE A 78 -7.79 11.52 4.89
N VAL A 79 -7.24 12.03 6.00
CA VAL A 79 -5.81 12.38 6.10
C VAL A 79 -4.93 11.14 5.96
N GLY A 80 -5.28 10.03 6.60
CA GLY A 80 -4.54 8.78 6.49
C GLY A 80 -4.53 8.23 5.05
N PHE A 81 -5.68 8.24 4.37
CA PHE A 81 -5.75 7.82 2.97
C PHE A 81 -4.99 8.77 2.05
N PHE A 82 -5.10 10.08 2.27
CA PHE A 82 -4.38 11.08 1.49
C PHE A 82 -2.87 10.90 1.61
N LEU A 83 -2.35 10.65 2.82
CA LEU A 83 -0.93 10.37 3.03
C LEU A 83 -0.46 9.12 2.27
N LEU A 84 -1.27 8.07 2.24
CA LEU A 84 -0.96 6.83 1.54
C LEU A 84 -0.88 7.03 0.03
N VAL A 85 -1.86 7.75 -0.55
CA VAL A 85 -1.87 8.10 -1.97
C VAL A 85 -0.73 9.05 -2.31
N ALA A 86 -0.50 10.09 -1.49
CA ALA A 86 0.59 11.04 -1.69
C ALA A 86 1.95 10.36 -1.66
N SER A 87 2.18 9.44 -0.72
CA SER A 87 3.41 8.66 -0.65
C SER A 87 3.65 7.87 -1.94
N TYR A 88 2.63 7.17 -2.46
CA TYR A 88 2.73 6.44 -3.71
C TYR A 88 3.06 7.34 -4.91
N LEU A 89 2.40 8.50 -5.00
CA LEU A 89 2.65 9.46 -6.08
C LEU A 89 4.06 10.04 -6.02
N ILE A 90 4.53 10.39 -4.82
CA ILE A 90 5.90 10.91 -4.60
C ILE A 90 6.92 9.86 -5.01
N THR A 91 6.78 8.61 -4.58
CA THR A 91 7.70 7.53 -4.96
C THR A 91 7.72 7.35 -6.48
N ARG A 92 6.56 7.38 -7.14
CA ARG A 92 6.48 7.25 -8.60
C ARG A 92 7.13 8.43 -9.33
N LEU A 93 6.96 9.66 -8.84
CA LEU A 93 7.60 10.85 -9.39
C LEU A 93 9.12 10.78 -9.27
N ILE A 94 9.62 10.39 -8.10
CA ILE A 94 11.06 10.21 -7.86
C ILE A 94 11.62 9.11 -8.77
N SER A 95 10.97 7.94 -8.85
CA SER A 95 11.41 6.86 -9.73
C SER A 95 11.45 7.29 -11.20
N GLY A 96 10.47 8.10 -11.65
CA GLY A 96 10.42 8.63 -13.00
C GLY A 96 11.53 9.64 -13.32
N ILE A 97 11.84 10.54 -12.38
CA ILE A 97 12.90 11.56 -12.56
C ILE A 97 14.29 10.94 -12.50
N PHE A 98 14.51 10.01 -11.56
CA PHE A 98 15.82 9.40 -11.33
C PHE A 98 16.07 8.16 -12.20
N ASN A 99 15.11 7.76 -13.04
CA ASN A 99 15.16 6.58 -13.91
C ASN A 99 15.71 5.34 -13.18
N ILE A 100 15.28 5.18 -11.93
CA ILE A 100 15.72 4.08 -11.08
C ILE A 100 14.98 2.86 -11.61
N GLY A 101 15.68 2.00 -12.35
CA GLY A 101 15.10 0.81 -12.98
C GLY A 101 14.44 -0.09 -11.95
N GLN A 102 13.11 0.00 -11.83
CA GLN A 102 12.12 -0.95 -11.32
C GLN A 102 12.62 -2.00 -10.30
N GLY A 103 13.26 -1.54 -9.23
CA GLY A 103 13.49 -2.37 -8.04
C GLY A 103 12.38 -2.18 -6.99
N ILE A 104 11.73 -1.02 -7.01
CA ILE A 104 10.63 -0.64 -6.13
C ILE A 104 9.71 0.21 -7.03
N LEU A 105 8.56 -0.38 -7.36
CA LEU A 105 7.55 -0.02 -8.36
C LEU A 105 7.84 -0.51 -9.79
#